data_AF-A0A139CRG9-F1
#
_entry.id   AF-A0A139CRG9-F1
#
_cell.length_a   1.000
_cell.length_b   1.000
_cell.length_c   1.000
_cell.angle_alpha   90.00
_cell.angle_beta   90.00
_cell.angle_gamma   90.00
#
_symmetry.space_group_name_H-M   'P 1'
#
loop_
_entity.id
_entity.type
_entity.pdbx_description
1 polymer ?
#
loop_
_entity_poly.entity_id
_entity_poly.type
_entity_poly.pdbx_seq_one_letter_code
_entity_poly.pdbx_strand_id
1 'polypeptide(L)'
;MKITPEHNGTKWMLICLGVFLLVFLAIGCAERNNIDQSTIDNQSEVNSSGETISTEPEHSLALSDMSVKITSQGHVATFQLYDTVAAKELYEQLPLELDLTNFRDAQWMFYPPNKLNVTAQEAYHDGKKGELSYYEPWGDVFMLYEDFYAGDEMHRLGICLTGIDEIANMSGSMQIEKDEINQEAEETKMQISVQANGNTTIFELNDGKAAKELYEQLPLTVDVEDFSNDEKIFYPPKKLDTTNTPMANAKSGTLAYYAPWGDVVMFYQKFGSAGGLYELGNVVSGGEHIKNMSGTILIEKA
;
A
#
# COMPACT_ATOMS: atom_id res chain seq x y z
N MET A 1 60.43 -28.63 -15.57
CA MET A 1 60.93 -27.87 -16.72
C MET A 1 60.06 -26.63 -16.87
N LYS A 2 60.60 -25.46 -16.51
CA LYS A 2 59.97 -24.14 -16.63
C LYS A 2 60.18 -23.61 -18.05
N ILE A 3 59.16 -23.01 -18.65
CA ILE A 3 59.30 -21.92 -19.63
C ILE A 3 58.06 -21.02 -19.48
N THR A 4 58.27 -19.76 -19.06
CA THR A 4 57.39 -18.59 -19.23
C THR A 4 57.61 -17.98 -20.62
N PRO A 5 56.63 -17.25 -21.16
CA PRO A 5 56.88 -15.82 -21.48
C PRO A 5 55.66 -14.95 -21.07
N GLU A 6 55.86 -13.90 -20.28
CA GLU A 6 56.24 -12.52 -20.65
C GLU A 6 55.05 -11.58 -20.90
N HIS A 7 55.23 -10.40 -20.34
CA HIS A 7 54.26 -9.38 -19.97
C HIS A 7 54.49 -8.16 -20.87
N ASN A 8 53.46 -7.70 -21.56
CA ASN A 8 53.38 -6.39 -22.24
C ASN A 8 51.90 -5.96 -22.09
N GLY A 9 51.51 -4.85 -21.47
CA GLY A 9 52.22 -3.61 -21.21
C GLY A 9 51.68 -2.48 -22.09
N THR A 10 50.42 -2.04 -21.90
CA THR A 10 49.97 -0.74 -22.43
C THR A 10 48.89 -0.11 -21.54
N LYS A 11 49.31 0.98 -20.91
CA LYS A 11 48.56 1.97 -20.12
C LYS A 11 47.37 2.56 -20.89
N TRP A 12 46.25 2.74 -20.19
CA TRP A 12 45.38 3.90 -20.37
C TRP A 12 45.23 4.57 -19.00
N MET A 13 45.79 5.77 -18.87
CA MET A 13 45.75 6.63 -17.68
C MET A 13 45.37 8.04 -18.14
N LEU A 14 44.51 8.70 -17.34
CA LEU A 14 43.96 10.07 -17.44
C LEU A 14 42.89 10.25 -18.53
N ILE A 15 41.78 10.96 -18.29
CA ILE A 15 41.65 12.30 -17.71
C ILE A 15 40.28 12.45 -17.00
N CYS A 16 40.27 12.81 -15.72
CA CYS A 16 39.16 13.56 -15.10
C CYS A 16 39.79 14.63 -14.20
N LEU A 17 39.95 15.83 -14.75
CA LEU A 17 40.37 17.04 -14.03
C LEU A 17 39.34 18.11 -14.41
N GLY A 18 38.53 18.52 -13.43
CA GLY A 18 37.44 19.46 -13.64
C GLY A 18 36.73 19.81 -12.34
N VAL A 19 37.49 20.34 -11.39
CA VAL A 19 36.97 21.09 -10.24
C VAL A 19 36.35 22.38 -10.79
N PHE A 20 35.05 22.61 -10.58
CA PHE A 20 34.48 23.95 -10.63
C PHE A 20 33.74 24.24 -9.32
N LEU A 21 34.44 25.02 -8.51
CA LEU A 21 33.97 25.71 -7.32
C LEU A 21 33.06 26.86 -7.80
N LEU A 22 31.76 26.82 -7.46
CA LEU A 22 30.88 27.98 -7.60
C LEU A 22 30.51 28.51 -6.22
N VAL A 23 31.29 29.50 -5.79
CA VAL A 23 31.00 30.41 -4.70
C VAL A 23 30.01 31.45 -5.22
N PHE A 24 28.79 31.49 -4.68
CA PHE A 24 27.93 32.68 -4.79
C PHE A 24 27.99 33.47 -3.48
N LEU A 25 28.40 34.73 -3.63
CA LEU A 25 28.46 35.73 -2.57
C LEU A 25 27.09 36.00 -1.97
N ALA A 26 27.03 35.98 -0.64
CA ALA A 26 26.05 36.73 0.13
C ALA A 26 26.38 38.23 0.04
N ILE A 27 25.42 39.04 -0.41
CA ILE A 27 25.35 40.46 -0.09
C ILE A 27 24.00 40.68 0.59
N GLY A 28 24.07 40.91 1.90
CA GLY A 28 22.95 41.46 2.65
C GLY A 28 22.81 42.95 2.38
N CYS A 29 21.56 43.40 2.24
CA CYS A 29 21.18 44.76 2.58
C CYS A 29 20.01 44.65 3.56
N ALA A 30 20.30 44.95 4.83
CA ALA A 30 19.28 45.32 5.80
C ALA A 30 19.18 46.84 5.78
N GLU A 31 17.99 47.38 5.56
CA GLU A 31 17.66 48.69 6.12
C GLU A 31 16.17 48.78 6.45
N ARG A 32 15.93 49.24 7.67
CA ARG A 32 14.66 49.39 8.36
C ARG A 32 13.84 50.51 7.72
N ASN A 33 12.52 50.41 7.76
CA ASN A 33 11.68 51.54 8.17
C ASN A 33 10.39 51.03 8.85
N ASN A 34 10.15 51.63 10.02
CA ASN A 34 9.01 51.48 10.93
C ASN A 34 8.17 52.77 10.82
N ILE A 35 6.97 52.77 11.42
CA ILE A 35 6.00 53.88 11.64
C ILE A 35 4.91 53.93 10.53
N ASP A 36 3.59 53.95 10.78
CA ASP A 36 2.79 54.23 11.99
C ASP A 36 1.42 53.53 11.93
N GLN A 37 0.75 53.45 13.09
CA GLN A 37 -0.60 52.92 13.25
C GLN A 37 -1.51 53.97 13.90
N SER A 38 -2.50 54.48 13.17
CA SER A 38 -3.71 55.07 13.79
C SER A 38 -4.88 55.25 12.80
N THR A 39 -5.92 54.45 13.02
CA THR A 39 -7.36 54.83 13.16
C THR A 39 -8.10 55.51 11.99
N ILE A 40 -9.18 54.88 11.49
CA ILE A 40 -10.61 55.29 11.68
C ILE A 40 -11.55 54.52 10.71
N ASP A 41 -12.48 53.79 11.32
CA ASP A 41 -13.89 53.49 11.01
C ASP A 41 -14.40 52.86 9.70
N ASN A 42 -15.06 51.71 9.91
CA ASN A 42 -16.40 51.30 9.45
C ASN A 42 -16.88 51.80 8.09
N GLN A 43 -17.02 50.85 7.14
CA GLN A 43 -18.32 50.61 6.52
C GLN A 43 -18.42 49.19 5.97
N SER A 44 -19.51 48.54 6.36
CA SER A 44 -20.02 47.29 5.84
C SER A 44 -20.44 47.42 4.38
N GLU A 45 -19.96 46.54 3.51
CA GLU A 45 -20.68 46.17 2.30
C GLU A 45 -20.44 44.70 1.93
N VAL A 46 -21.54 44.02 1.69
CA VAL A 46 -21.65 42.60 1.33
C VAL A 46 -21.51 42.49 -0.18
N ASN A 47 -20.52 41.73 -0.68
CA ASN A 47 -20.74 40.64 -1.64
C ASN A 47 -19.44 40.04 -2.22
N SER A 48 -19.56 38.74 -2.48
CA SER A 48 -18.92 37.98 -3.56
C SER A 48 -17.55 37.35 -3.31
N SER A 49 -17.59 36.01 -3.31
CA SER A 49 -16.62 35.08 -3.89
C SER A 49 -15.18 35.14 -3.38
N GLY A 50 -14.85 34.19 -2.51
CA GLY A 50 -13.49 33.92 -2.09
C GLY A 50 -13.41 32.70 -1.19
N GLU A 51 -14.02 31.58 -1.60
CA GLU A 51 -13.48 30.29 -1.16
C GLU A 51 -12.06 30.24 -1.72
N THR A 52 -11.08 30.39 -0.84
CA THR A 52 -9.72 29.93 -1.08
C THR A 52 -9.79 28.42 -1.23
N ILE A 53 -10.11 27.98 -2.44
CA ILE A 53 -9.82 26.65 -2.93
C ILE A 53 -8.31 26.53 -2.85
N SER A 54 -7.83 25.71 -1.91
CA SER A 54 -6.50 25.13 -1.99
C SER A 54 -6.45 24.29 -3.27
N THR A 55 -6.00 24.89 -4.36
CA THR A 55 -5.68 24.19 -5.60
C THR A 55 -4.33 23.51 -5.43
N GLU A 56 -4.30 22.44 -4.64
CA GLU A 56 -3.36 21.34 -4.88
C GLU A 56 -3.87 20.67 -6.18
N PRO A 57 -3.07 20.60 -7.26
CA PRO A 57 -3.50 19.84 -8.43
C PRO A 57 -3.55 18.36 -8.06
N GLU A 58 -4.71 17.72 -8.29
CA GLU A 58 -4.83 16.25 -8.29
C GLU A 58 -3.88 15.65 -9.32
N HIS A 59 -2.65 15.32 -8.92
CA HIS A 59 -1.71 14.52 -9.69
C HIS A 59 -1.57 13.10 -9.11
N SER A 60 -2.68 12.50 -8.66
CA SER A 60 -2.66 11.08 -8.30
C SER A 60 -2.66 10.23 -9.57
N LEU A 61 -1.51 9.66 -9.92
CA LEU A 61 -1.41 8.64 -10.96
C LEU A 61 -2.24 7.40 -10.57
N ALA A 62 -3.02 6.86 -11.51
CA ALA A 62 -3.81 5.65 -11.28
C ALA A 62 -2.90 4.42 -11.18
N LEU A 63 -3.18 3.52 -10.24
CA LEU A 63 -2.53 2.22 -10.17
C LEU A 63 -3.10 1.28 -11.24
N SER A 64 -2.26 0.38 -11.75
CA SER A 64 -2.64 -0.67 -12.70
C SER A 64 -2.78 -2.03 -11.99
N ASP A 65 -3.25 -3.04 -12.73
CA ASP A 65 -3.25 -4.44 -12.27
C ASP A 65 -1.86 -5.11 -12.38
N MET A 66 -0.84 -4.39 -12.89
CA MET A 66 0.51 -4.93 -13.00
C MET A 66 1.21 -4.90 -11.64
N SER A 67 1.81 -6.03 -11.25
CA SER A 67 2.67 -6.11 -10.09
C SER A 67 3.99 -6.79 -10.44
N VAL A 68 5.05 -6.45 -9.70
CA VAL A 68 6.38 -7.02 -9.87
C VAL A 68 6.91 -7.50 -8.55
N LYS A 69 7.62 -8.64 -8.58
CA LYS A 69 8.32 -9.20 -7.43
C LYS A 69 9.81 -9.06 -7.66
N ILE A 70 10.47 -8.44 -6.70
CA ILE A 70 11.91 -8.20 -6.70
C ILE A 70 12.54 -9.03 -5.59
N THR A 71 13.48 -9.90 -5.97
CA THR A 71 14.20 -10.77 -5.05
C THR A 71 15.71 -10.53 -5.13
N SER A 72 16.38 -10.39 -3.99
CA SER A 72 17.84 -10.30 -3.90
C SER A 72 18.33 -10.89 -2.58
N GLN A 73 19.30 -11.81 -2.63
CA GLN A 73 19.84 -12.50 -1.43
C GLN A 73 18.78 -13.13 -0.49
N GLY A 74 17.64 -13.55 -1.04
CA GLY A 74 16.53 -14.11 -0.24
C GLY A 74 15.58 -13.06 0.38
N HIS A 75 15.90 -11.77 0.24
CA HIS A 75 14.99 -10.67 0.55
C HIS A 75 14.03 -10.46 -0.63
N VAL A 76 12.75 -10.23 -0.32
CA VAL A 76 11.68 -10.11 -1.32
C VAL A 76 10.89 -8.84 -1.04
N ALA A 77 10.61 -8.07 -2.09
CA ALA A 77 9.64 -6.98 -2.06
C ALA A 77 8.71 -7.07 -3.29
N THR A 78 7.43 -6.78 -3.10
CA THR A 78 6.46 -6.69 -4.19
C THR A 78 6.00 -5.25 -4.38
N PHE A 79 5.79 -4.86 -5.63
CA PHE A 79 5.36 -3.51 -5.99
C PHE A 79 4.14 -3.57 -6.91
N GLN A 80 3.15 -2.73 -6.66
CA GLN A 80 2.10 -2.44 -7.63
C GLN A 80 2.54 -1.30 -8.53
N LEU A 81 2.43 -1.48 -9.84
CA LEU A 81 2.85 -0.49 -10.81
C LEU A 81 1.73 0.49 -11.15
N TYR A 82 2.11 1.74 -11.41
CA TYR A 82 1.20 2.76 -11.94
C TYR A 82 0.81 2.46 -13.40
N ASP A 83 -0.33 3.00 -13.84
CA ASP A 83 -0.77 2.99 -15.23
C ASP A 83 -0.03 4.06 -16.06
N THR A 84 1.31 3.99 -16.05
CA THR A 84 2.21 4.91 -16.76
C THR A 84 2.90 4.23 -17.94
N VAL A 85 3.39 5.02 -18.91
CA VAL A 85 4.14 4.50 -20.06
C VAL A 85 5.40 3.79 -19.59
N ALA A 86 6.17 4.45 -18.72
CA ALA A 86 7.42 3.89 -18.19
C ALA A 86 7.20 2.58 -17.42
N ALA A 87 6.15 2.50 -16.59
CA ALA A 87 5.85 1.29 -15.84
C ALA A 87 5.48 0.11 -16.76
N LYS A 88 4.67 0.35 -17.80
CA LYS A 88 4.33 -0.67 -18.80
C LYS A 88 5.56 -1.17 -19.55
N GLU A 89 6.42 -0.25 -19.98
CA GLU A 89 7.65 -0.60 -20.70
C GLU A 89 8.66 -1.35 -19.81
N LEU A 90 8.73 -1.04 -18.51
CA LEU A 90 9.51 -1.84 -17.57
C LEU A 90 8.92 -3.25 -17.46
N TYR A 91 7.60 -3.35 -17.30
CA TYR A 91 6.88 -4.61 -17.16
C TYR A 91 7.02 -5.53 -18.38
N GLU A 92 7.06 -4.95 -19.59
CA GLU A 92 7.28 -5.67 -20.85
C GLU A 92 8.68 -6.26 -20.99
N GLN A 93 9.67 -5.70 -20.29
CA GLN A 93 11.05 -6.20 -20.30
C GLN A 93 11.27 -7.41 -19.38
N LEU A 94 10.31 -7.73 -18.50
CA LEU A 94 10.43 -8.79 -17.51
C LEU A 94 10.29 -10.20 -18.12
N PRO A 95 10.99 -11.21 -17.56
CA PRO A 95 11.82 -11.18 -16.36
C PRO A 95 13.27 -10.68 -16.62
N LEU A 96 13.90 -10.11 -15.59
CA LEU A 96 15.29 -9.64 -15.65
C LEU A 96 16.11 -10.13 -14.44
N GLU A 97 17.41 -10.32 -14.65
CA GLU A 97 18.41 -10.51 -13.61
C GLU A 97 19.51 -9.46 -13.79
N LEU A 98 19.71 -8.58 -12.80
CA LEU A 98 20.56 -7.39 -12.91
C LEU A 98 21.34 -7.15 -11.62
N ASP A 99 22.50 -6.50 -11.71
CA ASP A 99 23.28 -6.10 -10.53
C ASP A 99 22.70 -4.82 -9.90
N LEU A 100 22.51 -4.85 -8.57
CA LEU A 100 22.13 -3.69 -7.78
C LEU A 100 23.35 -2.83 -7.41
N THR A 101 23.18 -1.51 -7.53
CA THR A 101 24.12 -0.51 -7.02
C THR A 101 23.46 0.32 -5.93
N ASN A 102 24.10 0.40 -4.76
CA ASN A 102 23.62 1.26 -3.68
C ASN A 102 23.98 2.72 -3.96
N PHE A 103 23.09 3.65 -3.63
CA PHE A 103 23.40 5.06 -3.63
C PHE A 103 22.97 5.73 -2.32
N ARG A 104 23.94 6.40 -1.69
CA ARG A 104 23.79 7.23 -0.49
C ARG A 104 23.09 6.55 0.69
N ASP A 105 23.18 5.23 0.80
CA ASP A 105 22.54 4.46 1.87
C ASP A 105 21.02 4.73 1.97
N ALA A 106 20.37 5.01 0.83
CA ALA A 106 18.93 5.27 0.76
C ALA A 106 18.21 4.52 -0.36
N GLN A 107 18.94 4.15 -1.43
CA GLN A 107 18.33 3.54 -2.61
C GLN A 107 19.18 2.44 -3.23
N TRP A 108 18.50 1.43 -3.77
CA TRP A 108 19.08 0.40 -4.63
C TRP A 108 18.69 0.67 -6.08
N MET A 109 19.68 0.78 -6.96
CA MET A 109 19.50 1.16 -8.36
C MET A 109 19.88 0.01 -9.31
N PHE A 110 19.22 -0.06 -10.45
CA PHE A 110 19.56 -0.96 -11.56
C PHE A 110 19.22 -0.30 -12.91
N TYR A 111 19.79 -0.82 -13.99
CA TYR A 111 19.54 -0.31 -15.35
C TYR A 111 18.74 -1.33 -16.16
N PRO A 112 17.49 -1.04 -16.58
CA PRO A 112 16.76 -1.92 -17.49
C PRO A 112 17.50 -2.02 -18.84
N PRO A 113 17.37 -3.15 -19.57
CA PRO A 113 18.03 -3.34 -20.87
C PRO A 113 17.74 -2.22 -21.89
N ASN A 114 16.51 -1.71 -21.88
CA ASN A 114 16.09 -0.57 -22.68
C ASN A 114 15.63 0.57 -21.75
N LYS A 115 16.03 1.80 -22.11
CA LYS A 115 15.51 3.00 -21.44
C LYS A 115 14.00 3.11 -21.61
N LEU A 116 13.35 3.62 -20.56
CA LEU A 116 11.91 3.80 -20.49
C LEU A 116 11.54 5.20 -21.00
N ASN A 117 10.44 5.27 -21.73
CA ASN A 117 9.82 6.52 -22.15
C ASN A 117 8.97 7.11 -21.02
N VAL A 118 9.05 8.42 -20.85
CA VAL A 118 8.36 9.17 -19.80
C VAL A 118 7.62 10.37 -20.37
N THR A 119 6.61 10.84 -19.64
CA THR A 119 5.87 12.06 -19.92
C THR A 119 5.99 13.06 -18.76
N ALA A 120 5.78 14.34 -19.05
CA ALA A 120 5.84 15.40 -18.03
C ALA A 120 4.79 15.21 -16.91
N GLN A 121 3.66 14.57 -17.22
CA GLN A 121 2.61 14.24 -16.25
C GLN A 121 3.02 13.13 -15.28
N GLU A 122 4.01 12.33 -15.64
CA GLU A 122 4.56 11.25 -14.81
C GLU A 122 5.74 11.73 -13.95
N ALA A 123 6.25 12.94 -14.18
CA ALA A 123 7.31 13.57 -13.42
C ALA A 123 6.73 14.14 -12.11
N TYR A 124 6.71 13.31 -11.07
CA TYR A 124 6.28 13.71 -9.73
C TYR A 124 6.88 12.77 -8.70
N HIS A 125 7.40 13.30 -7.60
CA HIS A 125 7.93 12.45 -6.55
C HIS A 125 8.00 13.13 -5.17
N ASP A 126 7.58 12.38 -4.14
CA ASP A 126 7.69 12.80 -2.73
C ASP A 126 9.00 12.32 -2.08
N GLY A 127 9.68 11.34 -2.69
CA GLY A 127 10.95 10.82 -2.18
C GLY A 127 10.74 9.80 -1.08
N LYS A 128 9.68 8.99 -1.13
CA LYS A 128 9.25 8.17 0.01
C LYS A 128 9.81 6.76 -0.03
N LYS A 129 10.19 6.27 1.16
CA LYS A 129 10.48 4.85 1.37
C LYS A 129 9.36 4.00 0.76
N GLY A 130 9.73 2.98 -0.01
CA GLY A 130 8.81 2.07 -0.70
C GLY A 130 8.42 2.50 -2.10
N GLU A 131 8.90 3.63 -2.61
CA GLU A 131 8.68 4.00 -4.02
C GLU A 131 9.66 3.25 -4.95
N LEU A 132 9.13 2.76 -6.07
CA LEU A 132 9.88 2.30 -7.23
C LEU A 132 9.80 3.39 -8.29
N SER A 133 10.95 3.90 -8.71
CA SER A 133 11.01 5.10 -9.54
C SER A 133 12.09 5.01 -10.61
N TYR A 134 11.94 5.79 -11.67
CA TYR A 134 12.85 5.86 -12.80
C TYR A 134 13.45 7.25 -12.90
N TYR A 135 14.78 7.34 -13.03
CA TYR A 135 15.47 8.60 -13.24
C TYR A 135 15.81 8.76 -14.73
N GLU A 136 15.06 9.61 -15.43
CA GLU A 136 15.15 9.77 -16.89
C GLU A 136 16.58 10.07 -17.40
N PRO A 137 17.36 10.98 -16.79
CA PRO A 137 18.65 11.40 -17.34
C PRO A 137 19.63 10.24 -17.51
N TRP A 138 19.70 9.34 -16.54
CA TRP A 138 20.64 8.22 -16.54
C TRP A 138 19.98 6.93 -16.98
N GLY A 139 18.66 6.82 -16.84
CA GLY A 139 17.90 5.64 -17.20
C GLY A 139 18.01 4.52 -16.17
N ASP A 140 18.28 4.84 -14.91
CA ASP A 140 18.22 3.87 -13.81
C ASP A 140 16.81 3.81 -13.21
N VAL A 141 16.44 2.62 -12.79
CA VAL A 141 15.30 2.36 -11.91
C VAL A 141 15.86 2.16 -10.51
N PHE A 142 15.20 2.71 -9.50
CA PHE A 142 15.62 2.58 -8.11
C PHE A 142 14.46 2.32 -7.16
N MET A 143 14.77 1.59 -6.10
CA MET A 143 13.89 1.29 -4.97
C MET A 143 14.38 2.07 -3.76
N LEU A 144 13.47 2.84 -3.15
CA LEU A 144 13.77 3.58 -1.92
C LEU A 144 13.53 2.72 -0.68
N TYR A 145 14.55 2.57 0.16
CA TYR A 145 14.42 2.00 1.50
C TYR A 145 14.59 3.03 2.62
N GLU A 146 14.94 4.26 2.27
CA GLU A 146 14.84 5.46 3.10
C GLU A 146 14.22 6.60 2.28
N ASP A 147 13.71 7.63 2.95
CA ASP A 147 13.23 8.82 2.25
C ASP A 147 14.39 9.51 1.53
N PHE A 148 14.27 9.71 0.21
CA PHE A 148 15.29 10.32 -0.63
C PHE A 148 14.68 11.14 -1.77
N TYR A 149 14.99 12.44 -1.78
CA TYR A 149 14.52 13.37 -2.81
C TYR A 149 15.65 13.72 -3.79
N ALA A 150 15.47 13.41 -5.08
CA ALA A 150 16.49 13.58 -6.12
C ALA A 150 16.12 14.58 -7.24
N GLY A 151 15.16 15.48 -7.00
CA GLY A 151 14.75 16.53 -7.95
C GLY A 151 13.65 16.10 -8.92
N ASP A 152 13.35 16.96 -9.90
CA ASP A 152 12.11 16.92 -10.70
C ASP A 152 12.11 15.91 -11.87
N GLU A 153 13.20 15.18 -12.10
CA GLU A 153 13.36 14.24 -13.24
C GLU A 153 13.14 12.76 -12.85
N MET A 154 12.44 12.55 -11.73
CA MET A 154 12.05 11.23 -11.22
C MET A 154 10.61 10.91 -11.65
N HIS A 155 10.40 9.70 -12.14
CA HIS A 155 9.10 9.23 -12.63
C HIS A 155 8.65 8.01 -11.84
N ARG A 156 7.39 8.00 -11.38
CA ARG A 156 6.85 6.91 -10.56
C ARG A 156 6.60 5.67 -11.43
N LEU A 157 7.16 4.56 -11.00
CA LEU A 157 6.89 3.26 -11.61
C LEU A 157 5.93 2.44 -10.74
N GLY A 158 6.09 2.46 -9.42
CA GLY A 158 5.21 1.71 -8.53
C GLY A 158 5.39 2.03 -7.06
N ILE A 159 4.53 1.41 -6.25
CA ILE A 159 4.53 1.48 -4.79
C ILE A 159 4.70 0.09 -4.20
N CYS A 160 5.49 -0.02 -3.14
CA CYS A 160 5.71 -1.26 -2.42
C CYS A 160 4.41 -1.71 -1.74
N LEU A 161 4.02 -2.97 -1.96
CA LEU A 161 2.91 -3.64 -1.29
C LEU A 161 3.40 -4.42 -0.07
N THR A 162 4.46 -5.22 -0.25
CA THR A 162 5.05 -6.06 0.79
C THR A 162 6.57 -6.01 0.74
N GLY A 163 7.22 -6.29 1.88
CA GLY A 163 8.69 -6.40 1.93
C GLY A 163 9.44 -5.06 1.96
N ILE A 164 8.78 -3.96 2.31
CA ILE A 164 9.41 -2.62 2.34
C ILE A 164 10.66 -2.55 3.25
N ASP A 165 10.65 -3.28 4.37
CA ASP A 165 11.78 -3.34 5.30
C ASP A 165 12.89 -4.30 4.82
N GLU A 166 12.58 -5.17 3.85
CA GLU A 166 13.53 -6.10 3.26
C GLU A 166 14.42 -5.43 2.22
N ILE A 167 13.95 -4.34 1.59
CA ILE A 167 14.69 -3.61 0.54
C ILE A 167 16.06 -3.16 1.04
N ALA A 168 16.17 -2.68 2.29
CA ALA A 168 17.43 -2.22 2.87
C ALA A 168 18.52 -3.31 2.91
N ASN A 169 18.11 -4.58 2.98
CA ASN A 169 19.01 -5.72 3.10
C ASN A 169 19.36 -6.38 1.76
N MET A 170 18.76 -5.94 0.65
CA MET A 170 19.10 -6.42 -0.69
C MET A 170 20.54 -6.09 -1.06
N SER A 171 21.17 -6.87 -1.94
CA SER A 171 22.52 -6.58 -2.45
C SER A 171 22.95 -7.54 -3.58
N GLY A 172 23.93 -7.13 -4.38
CA GLY A 172 24.43 -7.95 -5.47
C GLY A 172 23.40 -8.11 -6.59
N SER A 173 23.27 -9.32 -7.14
CA SER A 173 22.28 -9.60 -8.20
C SER A 173 20.86 -9.58 -7.63
N MET A 174 19.94 -9.00 -8.39
CA MET A 174 18.50 -9.04 -8.16
C MET A 174 17.80 -9.73 -9.33
N GLN A 175 16.70 -10.39 -9.03
CA GLN A 175 15.74 -10.87 -10.02
C GLN A 175 14.48 -10.03 -9.89
N ILE A 176 14.01 -9.50 -11.02
CA ILE A 176 12.69 -8.87 -11.13
C ILE A 176 11.87 -9.67 -12.13
N GLU A 177 10.73 -10.13 -11.65
CA GLU A 177 9.77 -10.87 -12.47
C GLU A 177 8.41 -10.21 -12.37
N LYS A 178 7.58 -10.47 -13.37
CA LYS A 178 6.16 -10.16 -13.27
C LYS A 178 5.67 -10.91 -12.04
N ASP A 179 5.09 -10.17 -11.10
CA ASP A 179 4.20 -10.77 -10.14
C ASP A 179 2.90 -11.00 -10.91
N GLU A 180 2.97 -11.97 -11.84
CA GLU A 180 1.75 -12.58 -12.36
C GLU A 180 1.00 -12.94 -11.10
N ILE A 181 -0.20 -12.38 -10.97
CA ILE A 181 -1.16 -12.83 -9.98
C ILE A 181 -1.49 -14.28 -10.37
N ASN A 182 -0.57 -15.20 -10.10
CA ASN A 182 -0.96 -16.43 -9.47
C ASN A 182 -1.76 -15.92 -8.27
N GLN A 183 -3.04 -16.25 -8.26
CA GLN A 183 -3.90 -16.15 -7.09
C GLN A 183 -3.38 -17.11 -6.00
N GLU A 184 -2.09 -17.07 -5.70
CA GLU A 184 -1.32 -17.82 -4.71
C GLU A 184 -0.43 -16.87 -3.87
N ALA A 185 -0.69 -15.56 -3.94
CA ALA A 185 -0.77 -14.75 -2.72
C ALA A 185 -2.26 -14.47 -2.44
N GLU A 186 -3.03 -15.54 -2.29
CA GLU A 186 -3.96 -15.54 -1.18
C GLU A 186 -3.10 -15.28 0.08
N GLU A 187 -3.11 -14.05 0.61
CA GLU A 187 -3.61 -14.02 1.99
C GLU A 187 -4.91 -14.80 1.88
N THR A 188 -4.93 -16.06 2.34
CA THR A 188 -6.14 -16.86 2.36
C THR A 188 -7.15 -15.99 3.07
N LYS A 189 -8.01 -15.31 2.30
CA LYS A 189 -8.94 -14.36 2.88
C LYS A 189 -9.72 -15.19 3.85
N MET A 190 -9.63 -14.86 5.14
CA MET A 190 -10.12 -15.77 6.17
C MET A 190 -11.61 -15.96 5.95
N GLN A 191 -12.01 -17.10 5.43
CA GLN A 191 -13.41 -17.40 5.21
C GLN A 191 -13.91 -18.33 6.30
N ILE A 192 -15.16 -18.12 6.69
CA ILE A 192 -15.84 -19.00 7.62
C ILE A 192 -17.10 -19.54 6.94
N SER A 193 -17.35 -20.84 7.13
CA SER A 193 -18.59 -21.47 6.73
C SER A 193 -19.51 -21.61 7.94
N VAL A 194 -20.74 -21.15 7.83
CA VAL A 194 -21.81 -21.34 8.81
C VAL A 194 -22.81 -22.32 8.24
N GLN A 195 -22.88 -23.52 8.82
CA GLN A 195 -23.81 -24.57 8.45
C GLN A 195 -25.02 -24.56 9.39
N ALA A 196 -26.21 -24.44 8.81
CA ALA A 196 -27.48 -24.41 9.55
C ALA A 196 -28.59 -24.99 8.68
N ASN A 197 -29.42 -25.87 9.26
CA ASN A 197 -30.62 -26.40 8.61
C ASN A 197 -30.34 -27.04 7.22
N GLY A 198 -29.16 -27.66 7.05
CA GLY A 198 -28.71 -28.27 5.80
C GLY A 198 -28.24 -27.29 4.72
N ASN A 199 -28.17 -25.99 5.03
CA ASN A 199 -27.65 -24.95 4.15
C ASN A 199 -26.31 -24.42 4.68
N THR A 200 -25.53 -23.80 3.80
CA THR A 200 -24.24 -23.20 4.12
C THR A 200 -24.24 -21.73 3.72
N THR A 201 -23.77 -20.87 4.62
CA THR A 201 -23.47 -19.47 4.35
C THR A 201 -21.97 -19.26 4.50
N ILE A 202 -21.32 -18.60 3.53
CA ILE A 202 -19.89 -18.29 3.58
C ILE A 202 -19.71 -16.81 3.84
N PHE A 203 -18.89 -16.46 4.83
CA PHE A 203 -18.46 -15.08 5.09
C PHE A 203 -16.96 -14.94 4.84
N GLU A 204 -16.57 -13.83 4.22
CA GLU A 204 -15.20 -13.37 4.15
C GLU A 204 -14.95 -12.40 5.30
N LEU A 205 -13.95 -12.70 6.12
CA LEU A 205 -13.54 -11.89 7.25
C LEU A 205 -12.52 -10.82 6.81
N ASN A 206 -12.56 -9.68 7.50
CA ASN A 206 -11.56 -8.62 7.35
C ASN A 206 -10.30 -8.90 8.18
N ASP A 207 -9.29 -8.04 8.02
CA ASP A 207 -7.99 -8.20 8.68
C ASP A 207 -7.94 -7.65 10.12
N GLY A 208 -9.09 -7.21 10.65
CA GLY A 208 -9.23 -6.68 12.00
C GLY A 208 -8.96 -7.72 13.08
N LYS A 209 -8.51 -7.25 14.25
CA LYS A 209 -8.15 -8.13 15.38
C LYS A 209 -9.31 -9.01 15.83
N ALA A 210 -10.52 -8.45 15.92
CA ALA A 210 -11.70 -9.21 16.32
C ALA A 210 -12.03 -10.35 15.34
N ALA A 211 -11.88 -10.12 14.04
CA ALA A 211 -12.12 -11.11 13.01
C ALA A 211 -11.11 -12.27 13.08
N LYS A 212 -9.82 -11.95 13.26
CA LYS A 212 -8.74 -12.93 13.49
C LYS A 212 -9.00 -13.77 14.74
N GLU A 213 -9.38 -13.15 15.85
CA GLU A 213 -9.67 -13.86 17.11
C GLU A 213 -10.94 -14.72 17.03
N LEU A 214 -11.94 -14.34 16.23
CA LEU A 214 -13.08 -15.21 15.95
C LEU A 214 -12.61 -16.44 15.16
N TYR A 215 -11.80 -16.24 14.12
CA TYR A 215 -11.27 -17.30 13.27
C TYR A 215 -10.41 -18.31 14.06
N GLU A 216 -9.63 -17.84 15.04
CA GLU A 216 -8.83 -18.68 15.94
C GLU A 216 -9.66 -19.55 16.88
N GLN A 217 -10.92 -19.18 17.16
CA GLN A 217 -11.82 -19.95 18.01
C GLN A 217 -12.54 -21.08 17.28
N LEU A 218 -12.43 -21.15 15.95
CA LEU A 218 -13.10 -22.17 15.14
C LEU A 218 -12.36 -23.53 15.21
N PRO A 219 -13.10 -24.66 15.13
CA PRO A 219 -14.53 -24.77 14.86
C PRO A 219 -15.42 -24.51 16.09
N LEU A 220 -16.65 -24.02 15.86
CA LEU A 220 -17.65 -23.77 16.89
C LEU A 220 -18.95 -24.52 16.59
N THR A 221 -19.56 -25.08 17.62
CA THR A 221 -20.93 -25.60 17.60
C THR A 221 -21.71 -24.85 18.67
N VAL A 222 -22.57 -23.93 18.25
CA VAL A 222 -23.26 -22.96 19.12
C VAL A 222 -24.71 -22.81 18.72
N ASP A 223 -25.56 -22.39 19.65
CA ASP A 223 -26.94 -22.05 19.34
C ASP A 223 -27.02 -20.67 18.68
N VAL A 224 -27.89 -20.55 17.68
CA VAL A 224 -28.21 -19.29 16.99
C VAL A 224 -29.57 -18.78 17.44
N GLU A 225 -29.64 -17.49 17.74
CA GLU A 225 -30.85 -16.85 18.26
C GLU A 225 -31.29 -15.68 17.36
N ASP A 226 -32.59 -15.41 17.35
CA ASP A 226 -33.13 -14.14 16.88
C ASP A 226 -33.00 -13.10 17.98
N PHE A 227 -32.27 -12.00 17.72
CA PHE A 227 -32.30 -10.85 18.62
C PHE A 227 -33.43 -9.87 18.25
N SER A 228 -33.64 -9.67 16.95
CA SER A 228 -34.62 -8.75 16.35
C SER A 228 -35.19 -9.38 15.06
N ASN A 229 -35.79 -8.57 14.19
CA ASN A 229 -36.37 -9.00 12.91
C ASN A 229 -35.42 -8.89 11.72
N ASP A 230 -34.19 -8.45 11.93
CA ASP A 230 -33.16 -8.14 10.92
C ASP A 230 -31.83 -8.89 11.09
N GLU A 231 -31.66 -9.66 12.17
CA GLU A 231 -30.39 -10.27 12.54
C GLU A 231 -30.51 -11.62 13.25
N LYS A 232 -29.46 -12.43 13.12
CA LYS A 232 -29.20 -13.62 13.93
C LYS A 232 -27.96 -13.38 14.79
N ILE A 233 -27.95 -13.88 16.02
CA ILE A 233 -26.79 -13.76 16.92
C ILE A 233 -26.29 -15.10 17.42
N PHE A 234 -25.01 -15.15 17.76
CA PHE A 234 -24.41 -16.23 18.56
C PHE A 234 -23.29 -15.68 19.44
N TYR A 235 -22.88 -16.44 20.45
CA TYR A 235 -21.82 -16.04 21.37
C TYR A 235 -20.53 -16.85 21.11
N PRO A 236 -19.40 -16.21 20.78
CA PRO A 236 -18.11 -16.88 20.76
C PRO A 236 -17.70 -17.30 22.19
N PRO A 237 -16.95 -18.41 22.37
CA PRO A 237 -16.47 -18.85 23.69
C PRO A 237 -15.68 -17.82 24.48
N LYS A 238 -14.95 -16.94 23.78
CA LYS A 238 -14.22 -15.81 24.35
C LYS A 238 -14.62 -14.51 23.65
N LYS A 239 -14.74 -13.45 24.44
CA LYS A 239 -14.91 -12.09 23.94
C LYS A 239 -13.74 -11.72 23.02
N LEU A 240 -14.06 -11.03 21.94
CA LEU A 240 -13.11 -10.56 20.94
C LEU A 240 -12.55 -9.20 21.32
N ASP A 241 -11.26 -8.99 21.07
CA ASP A 241 -10.59 -7.70 21.17
C ASP A 241 -10.89 -6.84 19.94
N THR A 242 -11.50 -5.68 20.16
CA THR A 242 -11.93 -4.76 19.10
C THR A 242 -10.89 -3.70 18.74
N THR A 243 -9.69 -3.79 19.31
CA THR A 243 -8.56 -2.92 18.97
C THR A 243 -8.29 -2.99 17.46
N ASN A 244 -8.19 -1.82 16.81
CA ASN A 244 -8.02 -1.70 15.36
C ASN A 244 -9.07 -2.43 14.51
N THR A 245 -10.28 -2.63 15.04
CA THR A 245 -11.40 -3.21 14.28
C THR A 245 -12.32 -2.07 13.79
N PRO A 246 -12.71 -2.03 12.51
CA PRO A 246 -13.59 -0.98 11.99
C PRO A 246 -14.99 -1.04 12.61
N MET A 247 -15.64 0.12 12.74
CA MET A 247 -17.04 0.20 13.13
C MET A 247 -17.94 -0.27 11.99
N ALA A 248 -18.99 -1.03 12.30
CA ALA A 248 -19.92 -1.51 11.29
C ALA A 248 -20.96 -0.45 10.88
N ASN A 249 -21.25 -0.40 9.59
CA ASN A 249 -22.49 0.16 9.05
C ASN A 249 -23.31 -0.99 8.42
N ALA A 250 -23.94 -1.77 9.29
CA ALA A 250 -24.55 -3.04 8.99
C ALA A 250 -25.68 -2.94 7.95
N LYS A 251 -25.51 -3.74 6.90
CA LYS A 251 -26.48 -4.00 5.84
C LYS A 251 -26.75 -5.51 5.77
N SER A 252 -27.70 -5.91 4.93
CA SER A 252 -27.91 -7.33 4.65
C SER A 252 -26.60 -7.96 4.17
N GLY A 253 -26.18 -9.05 4.82
CA GLY A 253 -24.92 -9.76 4.57
C GLY A 253 -23.74 -9.35 5.46
N THR A 254 -23.87 -8.32 6.30
CA THR A 254 -22.79 -7.93 7.22
C THR A 254 -22.64 -8.94 8.37
N LEU A 255 -21.40 -9.30 8.68
CA LEU A 255 -21.02 -9.99 9.92
C LEU A 255 -20.37 -8.96 10.85
N ALA A 256 -20.86 -8.87 12.08
CA ALA A 256 -20.39 -7.89 13.06
C ALA A 256 -20.20 -8.51 14.45
N TYR A 257 -19.48 -7.81 15.33
CA TYR A 257 -19.35 -8.11 16.74
C TYR A 257 -19.90 -6.95 17.56
N TYR A 258 -20.83 -7.22 18.47
CA TYR A 258 -21.36 -6.21 19.37
C TYR A 258 -20.65 -6.31 20.74
N ALA A 259 -19.63 -5.47 20.92
CA ALA A 259 -18.76 -5.50 22.10
C ALA A 259 -19.48 -5.37 23.46
N PRO A 260 -20.57 -4.59 23.62
CA PRO A 260 -21.27 -4.48 24.89
C PRO A 260 -21.79 -5.81 25.45
N TRP A 261 -22.22 -6.72 24.57
CA TRP A 261 -22.75 -8.03 24.98
C TRP A 261 -21.79 -9.18 24.65
N GLY A 262 -20.90 -8.98 23.68
CA GLY A 262 -19.93 -9.96 23.25
C GLY A 262 -20.54 -11.03 22.35
N ASP A 263 -21.58 -10.69 21.58
CA ASP A 263 -22.16 -11.54 20.55
C ASP A 263 -21.62 -11.18 19.16
N VAL A 264 -21.71 -12.17 18.26
CA VAL A 264 -21.49 -12.00 16.84
C VAL A 264 -22.84 -11.98 16.14
N VAL A 265 -23.02 -11.01 15.26
CA VAL A 265 -24.27 -10.67 14.60
C VAL A 265 -24.17 -10.94 13.10
N MET A 266 -25.10 -11.72 12.57
CA MET A 266 -25.29 -11.98 11.14
C MET A 266 -26.54 -11.23 10.65
N PHE A 267 -26.33 -10.11 9.97
CA PHE A 267 -27.42 -9.28 9.47
C PHE A 267 -28.00 -9.84 8.17
N TYR A 268 -29.32 -9.96 8.08
CA TYR A 268 -30.02 -10.30 6.84
C TYR A 268 -30.94 -9.17 6.34
N GLN A 269 -31.05 -8.06 7.08
CA GLN A 269 -31.62 -6.79 6.61
C GLN A 269 -30.70 -5.61 6.98
N LYS A 270 -31.10 -4.39 6.60
CA LYS A 270 -30.35 -3.17 6.93
C LYS A 270 -30.65 -2.75 8.38
N PHE A 271 -29.59 -2.54 9.15
CA PHE A 271 -29.65 -2.00 10.51
C PHE A 271 -29.03 -0.60 10.60
N GLY A 272 -27.82 -0.43 10.05
CA GLY A 272 -27.04 0.82 10.17
C GLY A 272 -25.90 0.70 11.17
N SER A 273 -25.69 1.71 12.00
CA SER A 273 -24.57 1.74 12.95
C SER A 273 -25.07 1.84 14.40
N ALA A 274 -24.29 1.28 15.33
CA ALA A 274 -24.51 1.41 16.77
C ALA A 274 -23.17 1.52 17.51
N GLY A 275 -23.19 2.16 18.67
CA GLY A 275 -22.00 2.26 19.53
C GLY A 275 -21.55 0.86 19.98
N GLY A 276 -20.31 0.50 19.70
CA GLY A 276 -19.74 -0.81 20.03
C GLY A 276 -20.03 -1.93 19.01
N LEU A 277 -20.59 -1.61 17.84
CA LEU A 277 -20.78 -2.56 16.74
C LEU A 277 -19.60 -2.50 15.77
N TYR A 278 -18.83 -3.58 15.69
CA TYR A 278 -17.61 -3.69 14.91
C TYR A 278 -17.78 -4.64 13.74
N GLU A 279 -17.32 -4.26 12.55
CA GLU A 279 -17.42 -5.11 11.37
C GLU A 279 -16.36 -6.22 11.43
N LEU A 280 -16.79 -7.46 11.20
CA LEU A 280 -15.91 -8.62 11.11
C LEU A 280 -15.72 -9.07 9.67
N GLY A 281 -16.70 -8.84 8.80
CA GLY A 281 -16.70 -9.37 7.44
C GLY A 281 -18.04 -9.21 6.73
N ASN A 282 -18.12 -9.79 5.54
CA ASN A 282 -19.32 -9.78 4.71
C ASN A 282 -19.57 -11.14 4.08
N VAL A 283 -20.84 -11.43 3.81
CA VAL A 283 -21.25 -12.65 3.12
C VAL A 283 -20.69 -12.69 1.70
N VAL A 284 -20.17 -13.85 1.32
CA VAL A 284 -19.72 -14.17 -0.05
C VAL A 284 -20.77 -14.99 -0.78
N SER A 285 -21.41 -15.94 -0.09
CA SER A 285 -22.46 -16.79 -0.65
C SER A 285 -23.43 -17.32 0.42
N GLY A 286 -24.65 -17.68 0.00
CA GLY A 286 -25.66 -18.27 0.88
C GLY A 286 -26.27 -17.31 1.91
N GLY A 287 -26.18 -16.00 1.72
CA GLY A 287 -26.70 -14.99 2.65
C GLY A 287 -28.23 -15.02 2.82
N GLU A 288 -28.95 -15.51 1.82
CA GLU A 288 -30.39 -15.75 1.86
C GLU A 288 -30.81 -16.77 2.93
N HIS A 289 -29.88 -17.61 3.40
CA HIS A 289 -30.14 -18.62 4.42
C HIS A 289 -30.11 -18.07 5.85
N ILE A 290 -29.44 -16.94 6.09
CA ILE A 290 -29.24 -16.36 7.43
C ILE A 290 -30.58 -16.20 8.18
N LYS A 291 -31.59 -15.64 7.51
CA LYS A 291 -32.93 -15.41 8.09
C LYS A 291 -33.56 -16.68 8.68
N ASN A 292 -33.30 -17.84 8.08
CA ASN A 292 -33.94 -19.10 8.43
C ASN A 292 -33.05 -19.99 9.32
N MET A 293 -31.88 -19.50 9.76
CA MET A 293 -31.04 -20.24 10.71
C MET A 293 -31.75 -20.36 12.05
N SER A 294 -31.73 -21.56 12.64
CA SER A 294 -32.33 -21.85 13.92
C SER A 294 -31.67 -23.06 14.57
N GLY A 295 -31.77 -23.16 15.90
CA GLY A 295 -31.17 -24.25 16.65
C GLY A 295 -29.65 -24.13 16.69
N THR A 296 -28.96 -25.25 16.52
CA THR A 296 -27.50 -25.30 16.61
C THR A 296 -26.86 -25.14 15.23
N ILE A 297 -25.88 -24.24 15.13
CA ILE A 297 -25.07 -24.00 13.94
C ILE A 297 -23.65 -24.53 14.12
N LEU A 298 -23.04 -24.98 13.02
CA LEU A 298 -21.63 -25.37 12.97
C LEU A 298 -20.88 -24.30 12.18
N ILE A 299 -19.84 -23.72 12.79
CA ILE A 299 -18.99 -22.69 12.19
C ILE A 299 -17.59 -23.25 12.06
N GLU A 300 -17.06 -23.25 10.84
CA GLU A 300 -15.75 -23.80 10.51
C GLU A 300 -14.96 -22.82 9.62
N LYS A 301 -13.66 -23.03 9.53
CA LYS A 301 -12.82 -22.36 8.54
C LYS A 301 -13.18 -22.89 7.16
N ALA A 302 -13.43 -22.01 6.19
CA ALA A 302 -13.73 -22.36 4.81
C ALA A 302 -12.47 -22.37 3.94
#